data_AF-A0A8B6GMC2-F1
#
_entry.id   AF-A0A8B6GMC2-F1
#
_cell.length_a   1.000
_cell.length_b   1.000
_cell.length_c   1.000
_cell.angle_alpha   90.00
_cell.angle_beta   90.00
_cell.angle_gamma   90.00
#
_symmetry.space_group_name_H-M   'P 1'
#
loop_
_entity.id
_entity.type
_entity.pdbx_description
1 polymer ?
#
loop_
_entity_poly.entity_id
_entity_poly.type
_entity_poly.pdbx_seq_one_letter_code
_entity_poly.pdbx_strand_id
1 'polypeptide(L)'
;MMFVTTTGYIVSVIGPYLCNSKNNDAKILNSIFKNNLEKIKEWFDKDDVVVVDRGFRDSIDLLEEFGIQTKMPSFLKRNEKQLSVEDGNTTRLVTKVRWVVESVNGRIKQWRLLDKVLPNSLIPYAGEYTRFVSAICNKYRPPLNAGNETDDLLLGTKMLHMSKKKNELMERVSNENLHSRSGRWQKIDGNDSVEDFPKLSEEDIRDITLGVYQVKLAKSYTEEHLENDDYYEVMQQGHQLIRVRMASRHTSSKTHNLWITYDDCCIKIGTVLARPVLELLVLVVIFRQLYGF
;
A
#
# COMPACT_ATOMS: atom_id res chain seq x y z
N MET A 1 0.96 -19.64 8.36
CA MET A 1 1.87 -18.88 7.49
C MET A 1 1.69 -19.38 6.07
N MET A 2 1.55 -18.49 5.09
CA MET A 2 1.39 -18.86 3.69
C MET A 2 2.55 -18.29 2.89
N PHE A 3 3.19 -19.13 2.08
CA PHE A 3 4.24 -18.74 1.15
C PHE A 3 3.67 -18.69 -0.26
N VAL A 4 3.86 -17.56 -0.92
CA VAL A 4 3.25 -17.25 -2.21
C VAL A 4 4.33 -16.71 -3.14
N THR A 5 4.35 -17.18 -4.38
CA THR A 5 5.23 -16.66 -5.43
C THR A 5 4.74 -15.31 -5.96
N THR A 6 5.57 -14.61 -6.72
CA THR A 6 5.21 -13.35 -7.39
C THR A 6 4.09 -13.51 -8.42
N THR A 7 3.83 -14.71 -8.92
CA THR A 7 2.72 -15.00 -9.85
C THR A 7 1.40 -15.33 -9.13
N GLY A 8 1.43 -15.45 -7.80
CA GLY A 8 0.27 -15.75 -6.98
C GLY A 8 0.04 -17.24 -6.72
N TYR A 9 0.98 -18.11 -7.07
CA TYR A 9 0.93 -19.51 -6.70
C TYR A 9 1.25 -19.69 -5.21
N ILE A 10 0.40 -20.45 -4.51
CA ILE A 10 0.63 -20.81 -3.11
C ILE A 10 1.60 -21.98 -3.08
N VAL A 11 2.82 -21.77 -2.60
CA VAL A 11 3.86 -22.81 -2.48
C VAL A 11 3.56 -23.71 -1.29
N SER A 12 3.25 -23.10 -0.15
CA SER A 12 3.00 -23.83 1.09
C SER A 12 2.12 -23.06 2.06
N VAL A 13 1.41 -23.82 2.91
CA VAL A 13 0.64 -23.33 4.03
C VAL A 13 1.04 -24.09 5.29
N ILE A 14 1.87 -23.45 6.12
CA ILE A 14 2.39 -24.01 7.36
C ILE A 14 1.54 -23.53 8.54
N GLY A 15 1.14 -24.46 9.42
CA GLY A 15 0.26 -24.22 10.55
C GLY A 15 -0.83 -25.29 10.67
N PRO A 16 -1.92 -25.02 11.43
CA PRO A 16 -2.26 -23.74 12.06
C PRO A 16 -1.40 -23.41 13.29
N TYR A 17 -1.40 -22.14 13.70
CA TYR A 17 -0.77 -21.66 14.92
C TYR A 17 -1.82 -21.08 15.85
N LEU A 18 -1.65 -21.24 17.17
CA LEU A 18 -2.54 -20.62 18.15
C LEU A 18 -2.37 -19.10 18.11
N CYS A 19 -3.49 -18.37 18.11
CA CYS A 19 -3.50 -16.91 18.23
C CYS A 19 -3.21 -16.48 19.67
N ASN A 20 -1.94 -16.53 20.07
CA ASN A 20 -1.49 -16.11 21.41
C ASN A 20 -0.22 -15.23 21.31
N SER A 21 0.17 -14.62 22.42
CA SER A 21 1.34 -13.71 22.48
C SER A 21 2.69 -14.38 22.16
N LYS A 22 2.73 -15.72 22.13
CA LYS A 22 3.93 -16.49 21.76
C LYS A 22 4.09 -16.65 20.25
N ASN A 23 3.01 -16.54 19.48
CA ASN A 23 2.97 -16.83 18.04
C ASN A 23 2.67 -15.56 17.22
N ASN A 24 3.56 -14.57 17.25
CA ASN A 24 3.50 -13.48 16.28
C ASN A 24 4.12 -13.90 14.94
N ASP A 25 3.89 -13.11 13.90
CA ASP A 25 4.33 -13.43 12.53
C ASP A 25 5.84 -13.73 12.44
N ALA A 26 6.68 -12.88 13.05
CA ALA A 26 8.12 -13.06 13.08
C ALA A 26 8.57 -14.34 13.83
N LYS A 27 7.99 -14.63 15.00
CA LYS A 27 8.33 -15.85 15.77
C LYS A 27 7.92 -17.11 15.04
N ILE A 28 6.77 -17.09 14.37
CA ILE A 28 6.31 -18.20 13.52
C ILE A 28 7.32 -18.42 12.39
N LEU A 29 7.69 -17.36 11.66
CA LEU A 29 8.66 -17.45 10.57
C LEU A 29 10.03 -17.96 11.05
N ASN A 30 10.53 -17.41 12.16
CA ASN A 30 11.80 -17.81 12.75
C ASN A 30 11.78 -19.29 13.16
N SER A 31 10.66 -19.79 13.70
CA SER A 31 10.50 -21.21 14.02
C SER A 31 10.50 -22.10 12.77
N ILE A 32 9.82 -21.67 11.69
CA ILE A 32 9.79 -22.39 10.41
C ILE A 32 11.22 -22.56 9.86
N PHE A 33 11.99 -21.47 9.82
CA PHE A 33 13.37 -21.48 9.30
C PHE A 33 14.33 -22.25 10.20
N LYS A 34 14.29 -22.04 11.52
CA LYS A 34 15.18 -22.73 12.47
C LYS A 34 14.98 -24.24 12.45
N ASN A 35 13.73 -24.69 12.41
CA ASN A 35 13.39 -26.12 12.37
C ASN A 35 13.44 -26.72 10.95
N ASN A 36 13.78 -25.92 9.94
CA ASN A 36 13.79 -26.32 8.53
C ASN A 36 12.49 -27.04 8.10
N LEU A 37 11.33 -26.51 8.50
CA LEU A 37 10.04 -27.12 8.18
C LEU A 37 9.85 -27.17 6.66
N GLU A 38 9.35 -28.30 6.17
CA GLU A 38 9.20 -28.57 4.72
C GLU A 38 10.48 -28.32 3.90
N LYS A 39 11.65 -28.44 4.54
CA LYS A 39 12.95 -28.16 3.93
C LYS A 39 13.05 -26.75 3.34
N ILE A 40 12.44 -25.77 4.01
CA ILE A 40 12.39 -24.38 3.53
C ILE A 40 13.78 -23.78 3.20
N LYS A 41 14.86 -24.26 3.83
CA LYS A 41 16.23 -23.81 3.52
C LYS A 41 16.68 -24.22 2.11
N GLU A 42 16.05 -25.22 1.52
CA GLU A 42 16.32 -25.69 0.15
C GLU A 42 15.46 -24.95 -0.89
N TRP A 43 14.55 -24.06 -0.47
CA TRP A 43 13.66 -23.34 -1.38
C TRP A 43 14.31 -22.11 -2.02
N PHE A 44 15.42 -21.63 -1.44
CA PHE A 44 16.03 -20.36 -1.80
C PHE A 44 17.45 -20.57 -2.28
N ASP A 45 17.80 -19.86 -3.35
CA ASP A 45 19.17 -19.68 -3.78
C ASP A 45 19.73 -18.36 -3.22
N LYS A 46 21.06 -18.23 -3.27
CA LYS A 46 21.72 -16.97 -2.89
C LYS A 46 21.20 -15.85 -3.79
N ASP A 47 20.93 -14.69 -3.18
CA ASP A 47 20.39 -13.49 -3.82
C ASP A 47 18.88 -13.52 -4.15
N ASP A 48 18.16 -14.58 -3.76
CA ASP A 48 16.71 -14.58 -3.82
C ASP A 48 16.09 -13.49 -2.95
N VAL A 49 15.02 -12.87 -3.47
CA VAL A 49 14.32 -11.76 -2.82
C VAL A 49 13.04 -12.25 -2.17
N VAL A 50 12.93 -12.08 -0.85
CA VAL A 50 11.71 -12.33 -0.09
C VAL A 50 11.09 -11.01 0.34
N VAL A 51 9.82 -10.82 -0.05
CA VAL A 51 9.03 -9.65 0.34
C VAL A 51 8.18 -10.01 1.56
N VAL A 52 8.38 -9.27 2.65
CA VAL A 52 7.65 -9.48 3.91
C VAL A 52 6.88 -8.22 4.34
N ASP A 53 5.83 -8.43 5.14
CA ASP A 53 5.15 -7.32 5.80
C ASP A 53 5.95 -6.81 7.01
N ARG A 54 5.56 -5.65 7.53
CA ARG A 54 6.20 -5.01 8.70
C ARG A 54 6.18 -5.86 9.97
N GLY A 55 5.24 -6.81 10.09
CA GLY A 55 5.16 -7.75 11.22
C GLY A 55 6.35 -8.72 11.31
N PHE A 56 7.17 -8.83 10.26
CA PHE A 56 8.32 -9.73 10.17
C PHE A 56 9.67 -9.05 10.46
N ARG A 57 9.65 -7.84 11.04
CA ARG A 57 10.88 -7.09 11.33
C ARG A 57 11.92 -7.92 12.09
N ASP A 58 11.50 -8.66 13.10
CA ASP A 58 12.38 -9.43 13.97
C ASP A 58 12.88 -10.75 13.30
N SER A 59 12.58 -10.94 12.02
CA SER A 59 13.04 -12.08 11.21
C SER A 59 14.09 -11.69 10.17
N ILE A 60 14.35 -10.40 9.97
CA ILE A 60 15.23 -9.92 8.88
C ILE A 60 16.65 -10.44 9.06
N ASP A 61 17.25 -10.24 10.23
CA ASP A 61 18.62 -10.68 10.53
C ASP A 61 18.79 -12.20 10.30
N LEU A 62 17.75 -12.97 10.65
CA LEU A 62 17.74 -14.42 10.43
C LEU A 62 17.70 -14.76 8.94
N LEU A 63 16.86 -14.09 8.15
CA LEU A 63 16.77 -14.32 6.71
C LEU A 63 18.08 -13.93 6.00
N GLU A 64 18.70 -12.83 6.42
CA GLU A 64 20.00 -12.38 5.91
C GLU A 64 21.13 -13.35 6.26
N GLU A 65 21.10 -13.99 7.44
CA GLU A 65 22.04 -15.07 7.81
C GLU A 65 21.95 -16.27 6.85
N PHE A 66 20.76 -16.54 6.30
CA PHE A 66 20.55 -17.56 5.27
C PHE A 66 20.86 -17.07 3.84
N GLY A 67 21.37 -15.85 3.67
CA GLY A 67 21.72 -15.28 2.37
C GLY A 67 20.51 -14.79 1.55
N ILE A 68 19.35 -14.63 2.20
CA ILE A 68 18.10 -14.20 1.57
C ILE A 68 17.99 -12.67 1.62
N GLN A 69 17.77 -12.04 0.47
CA GLN A 69 17.54 -10.61 0.41
C GLN A 69 16.11 -10.30 0.85
N THR A 70 15.96 -9.63 1.98
CA THR A 70 14.63 -9.30 2.50
C THR A 70 14.23 -7.88 2.11
N LYS A 71 13.00 -7.71 1.59
CA LYS A 71 12.40 -6.40 1.30
C LYS A 71 11.13 -6.22 2.12
N MET A 72 10.98 -5.07 2.76
CA MET A 72 9.80 -4.72 3.54
C MET A 72 9.47 -3.23 3.41
N PRO A 73 8.22 -2.81 3.71
CA PRO A 73 7.88 -1.40 3.79
C PRO A 73 8.69 -0.67 4.87
N SER A 74 9.29 0.48 4.54
CA SER A 74 10.11 1.27 5.47
C SER A 74 9.33 1.70 6.71
N PHE A 75 10.06 1.94 7.81
CA PHE A 75 9.52 2.45 9.06
C PHE A 75 9.86 3.92 9.26
N LEU A 76 8.96 4.64 9.93
CA LEU A 76 9.29 5.94 10.50
C LEU A 76 10.29 5.72 11.63
N LYS A 77 11.45 6.38 11.59
CA LYS A 77 12.40 6.31 12.69
C LYS A 77 11.85 7.08 13.89
N ARG A 78 12.39 6.78 15.07
CA ARG A 78 12.00 7.47 16.30
C ARG A 78 12.23 8.98 16.13
N ASN A 79 11.21 9.78 16.43
CA ASN A 79 11.15 11.24 16.28
C ASN A 79 10.97 11.77 14.85
N GLU A 80 10.88 10.92 13.83
CA GLU A 80 10.51 11.35 12.49
C GLU A 80 8.99 11.41 12.34
N LYS A 81 8.50 12.51 11.76
CA LYS A 81 7.08 12.69 11.46
C LYS A 81 6.70 12.13 10.09
N GLN A 82 7.68 11.90 9.20
CA GLN A 82 7.51 11.52 7.81
C GLN A 82 8.66 10.62 7.34
N LEU A 83 8.38 9.76 6.35
CA LEU A 83 9.42 8.96 5.69
C LEU A 83 10.30 9.88 4.84
N SER A 84 11.49 9.40 4.46
CA SER A 84 12.26 10.03 3.40
C SER A 84 11.66 9.73 2.02
N VAL A 85 12.00 10.52 0.99
CA VAL A 85 11.56 10.28 -0.40
C VAL A 85 11.99 8.89 -0.86
N GLU A 86 13.21 8.51 -0.53
CA GLU A 86 13.81 7.21 -0.86
C GLU A 86 13.06 6.06 -0.16
N ASP A 87 12.77 6.19 1.14
CA ASP A 87 12.00 5.21 1.90
C ASP A 87 10.56 5.07 1.39
N GLY A 88 9.93 6.20 1.04
CA GLY A 88 8.60 6.23 0.45
C GLY A 88 8.57 5.52 -0.90
N ASN A 89 9.54 5.79 -1.76
CA ASN A 89 9.66 5.13 -3.07
C ASN A 89 9.93 3.63 -2.94
N THR A 90 10.83 3.23 -2.03
CA THR A 90 11.09 1.82 -1.73
C THR A 90 9.82 1.12 -1.22
N THR A 91 9.07 1.77 -0.33
CA THR A 91 7.80 1.26 0.18
C THR A 91 6.76 1.06 -0.92
N ARG A 92 6.69 1.96 -1.91
CA ARG A 92 5.78 1.82 -3.06
C ARG A 92 6.14 0.61 -3.93
N LEU A 93 7.43 0.42 -4.22
CA LEU A 93 7.91 -0.76 -4.96
C LEU A 93 7.56 -2.06 -4.24
N VAL A 94 7.84 -2.13 -2.93
CA VAL A 94 7.49 -3.29 -2.10
C VAL A 94 5.98 -3.52 -2.08
N THR A 95 5.18 -2.47 -1.97
CA THR A 95 3.71 -2.58 -1.92
C THR A 95 3.14 -3.11 -3.23
N LYS A 96 3.70 -2.71 -4.38
CA LYS A 96 3.27 -3.22 -5.70
C LYS A 96 3.43 -4.73 -5.80
N VAL A 97 4.55 -5.28 -5.31
CA VAL A 97 4.80 -6.73 -5.30
C VAL A 97 3.94 -7.43 -4.25
N ARG A 98 3.80 -6.83 -3.06
CA ARG A 98 3.03 -7.39 -1.93
C ARG A 98 1.54 -7.56 -2.23
N TRP A 99 0.98 -6.80 -3.18
CA TRP A 99 -0.42 -6.91 -3.60
C TRP A 99 -0.84 -8.35 -3.96
N VAL A 100 0.08 -9.14 -4.50
CA VAL A 100 -0.16 -10.56 -4.85
C VAL A 100 -0.56 -11.37 -3.62
N VAL A 101 0.13 -11.17 -2.49
CA VAL A 101 -0.15 -11.86 -1.22
C VAL A 101 -1.52 -11.48 -0.68
N GLU A 102 -1.90 -10.20 -0.74
CA GLU A 102 -3.23 -9.73 -0.35
C GLU A 102 -4.33 -10.36 -1.21
N SER A 103 -4.09 -10.45 -2.52
CA SER A 103 -5.03 -11.04 -3.47
C SER A 103 -5.20 -12.54 -3.27
N VAL A 104 -4.12 -13.28 -2.98
CA VAL A 104 -4.18 -14.70 -2.62
C VAL A 104 -4.97 -14.88 -1.32
N ASN A 105 -4.65 -14.12 -0.27
CA ASN A 105 -5.40 -14.16 0.98
C ASN A 105 -6.89 -13.85 0.76
N GLY A 106 -7.21 -12.89 -0.11
CA GLY A 106 -8.57 -12.59 -0.53
C GLY A 106 -9.27 -13.78 -1.18
N ARG A 107 -8.60 -14.51 -2.10
CA ARG A 107 -9.16 -15.72 -2.73
C ARG A 107 -9.46 -16.82 -1.71
N ILE A 108 -8.60 -17.01 -0.72
CA ILE A 108 -8.80 -18.01 0.34
C ILE A 108 -9.97 -17.64 1.25
N LYS A 109 -10.08 -16.35 1.62
CA LYS A 109 -11.18 -15.83 2.45
C LYS A 109 -12.57 -15.89 1.78
N GLN A 110 -12.65 -16.05 0.45
CA GLN A 110 -13.93 -16.24 -0.24
C GLN A 110 -14.57 -17.62 0.01
N TRP A 111 -13.82 -18.58 0.54
CA TRP A 111 -14.34 -19.91 0.82
C TRP A 111 -15.15 -19.90 2.11
N ARG A 112 -16.46 -20.20 2.00
CA ARG A 112 -17.40 -20.18 3.13
C ARG A 112 -16.92 -20.98 4.34
N LEU A 113 -16.23 -22.11 4.10
CA LEU A 113 -15.67 -22.94 5.17
C LEU A 113 -14.65 -22.18 6.03
N LEU A 114 -13.82 -21.33 5.42
CA LEU A 114 -12.74 -20.60 6.08
C LEU A 114 -13.17 -19.19 6.51
N ASP A 115 -14.25 -18.66 5.92
CA ASP A 115 -14.86 -17.37 6.31
C ASP A 115 -15.71 -17.49 7.58
N LYS A 116 -16.19 -18.70 7.92
CA LYS A 116 -17.07 -18.93 9.07
C LYS A 116 -16.33 -19.55 10.24
N VAL A 117 -16.93 -19.41 11.42
CA VAL A 117 -16.44 -20.06 12.64
C VAL A 117 -16.54 -21.56 12.47
N LEU A 118 -15.39 -22.25 12.56
CA LEU A 118 -15.33 -23.71 12.50
C LEU A 118 -15.84 -24.30 13.82
N PRO A 119 -16.69 -25.35 13.77
CA PRO A 119 -17.02 -26.15 14.95
C PRO A 119 -15.77 -26.73 15.61
N ASN A 120 -15.79 -26.91 16.94
CA ASN A 120 -14.65 -27.44 17.69
C ASN A 120 -14.17 -28.80 17.21
N SER A 121 -15.08 -29.65 16.72
CA SER A 121 -14.76 -30.96 16.13
C SER A 121 -13.91 -30.86 14.86
N LEU A 122 -13.93 -29.71 14.18
CA LEU A 122 -13.19 -29.47 12.94
C LEU A 122 -11.82 -28.81 13.15
N ILE A 123 -11.51 -28.34 14.37
CA ILE A 123 -10.24 -27.68 14.70
C ILE A 123 -9.02 -28.53 14.32
N PRO A 124 -8.96 -29.85 14.61
CA PRO A 124 -7.80 -30.68 14.24
C PRO A 124 -7.50 -30.69 12.74
N TYR A 125 -8.53 -30.48 11.91
CA TYR A 125 -8.45 -30.53 10.45
C TYR A 125 -8.30 -29.16 9.78
N ALA A 126 -8.31 -28.06 10.56
CA ALA A 126 -8.29 -26.71 10.02
C ALA A 126 -7.07 -26.44 9.10
N GLY A 127 -5.91 -26.99 9.46
CA GLY A 127 -4.70 -26.93 8.62
C GLY A 127 -4.86 -27.64 7.29
N GLU A 128 -5.43 -28.85 7.31
CA GLU A 128 -5.69 -29.64 6.09
C GLU A 128 -6.71 -28.97 5.19
N TYR A 129 -7.81 -28.45 5.75
CA TYR A 129 -8.80 -27.70 4.99
C TYR A 129 -8.19 -26.49 4.29
N THR A 130 -7.33 -25.74 4.99
CA THR A 130 -6.66 -24.58 4.39
C THR A 130 -5.72 -25.01 3.25
N ARG A 131 -4.99 -26.13 3.41
CA ARG A 131 -4.14 -26.70 2.36
C ARG A 131 -4.95 -27.20 1.16
N PHE A 132 -6.06 -27.90 1.36
CA PHE A 132 -6.94 -28.34 0.27
C PHE A 132 -7.53 -27.16 -0.49
N VAL A 133 -8.06 -26.16 0.21
CA VAL A 133 -8.55 -24.93 -0.41
C VAL A 133 -7.44 -24.23 -1.21
N SER A 134 -6.22 -24.18 -0.67
CA SER A 134 -5.07 -23.59 -1.37
C SER A 134 -4.70 -24.36 -2.64
N ALA A 135 -4.68 -25.70 -2.58
CA ALA A 135 -4.43 -26.55 -3.74
C ALA A 135 -5.52 -26.41 -4.82
N ILE A 136 -6.79 -26.35 -4.42
CA ILE A 136 -7.92 -26.12 -5.33
C ILE A 136 -7.80 -24.72 -5.97
N CYS A 137 -7.45 -23.70 -5.19
CA CYS A 137 -7.19 -22.36 -5.71
C CYS A 137 -6.06 -22.37 -6.76
N ASN A 138 -4.92 -23.01 -6.49
CA ASN A 138 -3.82 -23.12 -7.45
C ASN A 138 -4.22 -23.87 -8.73
N LYS A 139 -5.11 -24.87 -8.63
CA LYS A 139 -5.49 -25.71 -9.77
C LYS A 139 -6.53 -25.04 -10.67
N TYR A 140 -7.52 -24.35 -10.09
CA TYR A 140 -8.72 -23.93 -10.81
C TYR A 140 -8.93 -22.42 -10.91
N ARG A 141 -8.24 -21.60 -10.10
CA ARG A 141 -8.31 -20.15 -10.27
C ARG A 141 -7.33 -19.72 -11.35
N PRO A 142 -7.68 -18.72 -12.17
CA PRO A 142 -6.71 -18.13 -13.10
C PRO A 142 -5.51 -17.55 -12.32
N PRO A 143 -4.32 -17.45 -12.92
CA PRO A 143 -3.18 -16.77 -12.32
C PRO A 143 -3.56 -15.37 -11.82
N LEU A 144 -2.92 -14.88 -10.75
CA LEU A 144 -3.15 -13.51 -10.29
C LEU A 144 -2.51 -12.50 -11.24
N ASN A 145 -1.38 -12.88 -11.82
CA ASN A 145 -0.74 -12.13 -12.87
C ASN A 145 -0.85 -12.92 -14.17
N ALA A 146 -1.75 -12.48 -15.05
CA ALA A 146 -1.86 -12.96 -16.43
C ALA A 146 -1.13 -12.02 -17.40
N GLY A 147 -0.34 -11.09 -16.87
CA GLY A 147 0.37 -10.06 -17.61
C GLY A 147 1.38 -10.64 -18.60
N ASN A 148 1.67 -9.84 -19.61
CA ASN A 148 2.75 -10.07 -20.55
C ASN A 148 4.07 -9.73 -19.85
N GLU A 149 5.03 -10.66 -19.87
CA GLU A 149 6.38 -10.47 -19.30
C GLU A 149 7.03 -9.17 -19.78
N THR A 150 6.81 -8.81 -21.05
CA THR A 150 7.34 -7.57 -21.63
C THR A 150 6.74 -6.33 -20.97
N ASP A 151 5.42 -6.32 -20.78
CA ASP A 151 4.71 -5.18 -20.20
C ASP A 151 5.03 -5.04 -18.70
N ASP A 152 5.14 -6.16 -17.99
CA ASP A 152 5.56 -6.20 -16.59
C ASP A 152 7.00 -5.70 -16.41
N LEU A 153 7.91 -6.09 -17.32
CA LEU A 153 9.29 -5.62 -17.33
C LEU A 153 9.37 -4.11 -17.62
N LEU A 154 8.58 -3.62 -18.59
CA LEU A 154 8.49 -2.20 -18.92
C LEU A 154 7.94 -1.41 -17.74
N LEU A 155 6.88 -1.89 -17.10
CA LEU A 155 6.30 -1.27 -15.91
C LEU A 155 7.30 -1.26 -14.76
N GLY A 156 7.95 -2.37 -14.47
CA GLY A 156 8.98 -2.48 -13.43
C GLY A 156 10.15 -1.53 -13.67
N THR A 157 10.63 -1.44 -14.91
CA THR A 157 11.70 -0.53 -15.31
C THR A 157 11.27 0.93 -15.16
N LYS A 158 10.05 1.27 -15.58
CA LYS A 158 9.46 2.61 -15.40
C LYS A 158 9.36 2.97 -13.92
N MET A 159 8.85 2.06 -13.09
CA MET A 159 8.74 2.28 -11.64
C MET A 159 10.12 2.49 -10.99
N LEU A 160 11.12 1.69 -11.37
CA LEU A 160 12.50 1.86 -10.89
C LEU A 160 13.11 3.19 -11.34
N HIS A 161 12.91 3.58 -12.60
CA HIS A 161 13.37 4.87 -13.11
C HIS A 161 12.74 6.04 -12.34
N MET A 162 11.41 6.01 -12.16
CA MET A 162 10.67 7.04 -11.43
C MET A 162 11.06 7.08 -9.94
N SER A 163 11.39 5.94 -9.33
CA SER A 163 11.82 5.88 -7.93
C SER A 163 13.14 6.61 -7.66
N LYS A 164 13.99 6.74 -8.68
CA LYS A 164 15.28 7.44 -8.64
C LYS A 164 15.17 8.91 -9.07
N LYS A 165 14.05 9.31 -9.68
CA LYS A 165 13.84 10.69 -10.10
C LYS A 165 13.66 11.58 -8.88
N LYS A 166 14.32 12.75 -8.88
CA LYS A 166 14.16 13.74 -7.82
C LYS A 166 12.72 14.25 -7.78
N ASN A 167 12.19 14.44 -6.57
CA ASN A 167 10.89 15.05 -6.38
C ASN A 167 11.02 16.58 -6.45
N GLU A 168 10.95 17.12 -7.67
CA GLU A 168 11.05 18.56 -7.96
C GLU A 168 10.04 19.39 -7.14
N LEU A 169 8.84 18.87 -6.91
CA LEU A 169 7.81 19.55 -6.12
C LEU A 169 8.20 19.62 -4.63
N MET A 170 8.76 18.56 -4.07
CA MET A 170 9.23 18.58 -2.68
C MET A 170 10.39 19.55 -2.49
N GLU A 171 11.30 19.61 -3.47
CA GLU A 171 12.40 20.58 -3.49
C GLU A 171 11.87 22.01 -3.56
N ARG A 172 10.88 22.27 -4.42
CA ARG A 172 10.19 23.55 -4.52
C ARG A 172 9.52 23.94 -3.19
N VAL A 173 8.76 23.04 -2.58
CA VAL A 173 8.08 23.27 -1.30
C VAL A 173 9.07 23.66 -0.20
N SER A 174 10.24 23.00 -0.19
CA SER A 174 11.30 23.26 0.79
C SER A 174 12.01 24.59 0.52
N ASN A 175 12.39 24.85 -0.74
CA ASN A 175 13.13 26.04 -1.16
C ASN A 175 12.30 27.32 -1.05
N GLU A 176 11.03 27.26 -1.44
CA GLU A 176 10.09 28.40 -1.38
C GLU A 176 9.43 28.54 0.00
N ASN A 177 9.76 27.67 0.96
CA ASN A 177 9.18 27.60 2.30
C ASN A 177 7.64 27.72 2.28
N LEU A 178 7.00 26.94 1.39
CA LEU A 178 5.56 26.99 1.15
C LEU A 178 4.73 26.54 2.37
N HIS A 179 5.39 25.90 3.34
CA HIS A 179 4.84 25.61 4.67
C HIS A 179 4.48 26.87 5.46
N SER A 180 5.08 28.02 5.14
CA SER A 180 4.86 29.28 5.83
C SER A 180 3.46 29.86 5.54
N ARG A 181 2.93 30.64 6.50
CA ARG A 181 1.61 31.29 6.41
C ARG A 181 1.54 32.43 5.38
N SER A 182 2.66 32.79 4.75
CA SER A 182 2.80 34.00 3.93
C SER A 182 2.48 33.81 2.44
N GLY A 183 2.07 32.61 2.02
CA GLY A 183 1.67 32.36 0.64
C GLY A 183 0.34 33.03 0.29
N ARG A 184 0.20 33.51 -0.95
CA ARG A 184 -1.08 33.96 -1.53
C ARG A 184 -1.94 32.72 -1.84
N TRP A 185 -2.50 32.12 -0.80
CA TRP A 185 -3.39 30.96 -0.90
C TRP A 185 -4.82 31.43 -1.07
N GLN A 186 -5.48 30.94 -2.12
CA GLN A 186 -6.93 31.07 -2.29
C GLN A 186 -7.58 29.78 -1.82
N LYS A 187 -8.56 29.88 -0.93
CA LYS A 187 -9.33 28.72 -0.47
C LYS A 187 -10.23 28.29 -1.63
N ILE A 188 -10.19 27.00 -1.97
CA ILE A 188 -11.16 26.40 -2.89
C ILE A 188 -12.34 25.98 -2.03
N ASP A 189 -13.49 26.63 -2.19
CA ASP A 189 -14.75 26.16 -1.62
C ASP A 189 -15.51 25.29 -2.64
N GLY A 190 -16.64 24.70 -2.24
CA GLY A 190 -17.39 23.81 -3.13
C GLY A 190 -18.09 24.50 -4.31
N ASN A 191 -18.04 25.82 -4.38
CA ASN A 191 -18.61 26.61 -5.49
C ASN A 191 -17.53 27.10 -6.46
N ASP A 192 -16.29 27.27 -5.99
CA ASP A 192 -15.15 27.69 -6.81
C ASP A 192 -14.46 26.49 -7.47
N SER A 193 -14.74 26.25 -8.76
CA SER A 193 -14.08 25.19 -9.53
C SER A 193 -12.61 25.52 -9.82
N VAL A 194 -11.73 24.54 -9.64
CA VAL A 194 -10.43 24.51 -10.30
C VAL A 194 -10.65 24.06 -11.74
N GLU A 195 -11.05 24.99 -12.61
CA GLU A 195 -11.46 24.69 -14.00
C GLU A 195 -10.41 23.87 -14.77
N ASP A 196 -9.13 24.11 -14.47
CA ASP A 196 -7.99 23.49 -15.15
C ASP A 196 -7.51 22.18 -14.52
N PHE A 197 -8.19 21.66 -13.47
CA PHE A 197 -7.78 20.40 -12.85
C PHE A 197 -8.11 19.21 -13.78
N PRO A 198 -7.16 18.32 -14.07
CA PRO A 198 -7.35 17.26 -15.06
C PRO A 198 -8.44 16.25 -14.64
N LYS A 199 -9.26 15.86 -15.61
CA LYS A 199 -10.28 14.81 -15.43
C LYS A 199 -9.62 13.44 -15.55
N LEU A 200 -9.54 12.74 -14.42
CA LEU A 200 -8.96 11.40 -14.37
C LEU A 200 -10.01 10.34 -14.61
N SER A 201 -9.69 9.36 -15.45
CA SER A 201 -10.49 8.14 -15.58
C SER A 201 -10.34 7.26 -14.33
N GLU A 202 -11.23 6.26 -14.17
CA GLU A 202 -11.08 5.29 -13.09
C GLU A 202 -9.75 4.52 -13.18
N GLU A 203 -9.24 4.31 -14.40
CA GLU A 203 -7.96 3.66 -14.64
C GLU A 203 -6.79 4.53 -14.19
N ASP A 204 -6.81 5.83 -14.52
CA ASP A 204 -5.80 6.80 -14.06
C ASP A 204 -5.78 6.86 -12.52
N ILE A 205 -6.95 6.85 -11.89
CA ILE A 205 -7.08 6.83 -10.44
C ILE A 205 -6.46 5.56 -9.88
N ARG A 206 -6.79 4.38 -10.43
CA ARG A 206 -6.25 3.08 -9.96
C ARG A 206 -4.72 3.03 -10.09
N ASP A 207 -4.17 3.60 -11.15
CA ASP A 207 -2.73 3.67 -11.39
C ASP A 207 -2.01 4.56 -10.39
N ILE A 208 -2.61 5.73 -10.09
CA ILE A 208 -2.08 6.62 -9.07
C ILE A 208 -2.22 6.00 -7.66
N THR A 209 -3.28 5.19 -7.44
CA THR A 209 -3.61 4.66 -6.12
C THR A 209 -3.05 3.28 -5.83
N LEU A 210 -2.28 2.72 -6.77
CA LEU A 210 -1.65 1.40 -6.65
C LEU A 210 -2.64 0.31 -6.21
N GLY A 211 -3.92 0.42 -6.62
CA GLY A 211 -4.93 -0.60 -6.34
C GLY A 211 -6.33 -0.09 -5.97
N VAL A 212 -7.29 -1.02 -6.02
CA VAL A 212 -8.74 -0.80 -5.86
C VAL A 212 -9.16 -0.60 -4.40
N TYR A 213 -8.36 -1.09 -3.45
CA TYR A 213 -8.69 -1.01 -2.02
C TYR A 213 -8.76 0.45 -1.54
N GLN A 214 -7.79 1.25 -1.96
CA GLN A 214 -7.67 2.66 -1.63
C GLN A 214 -8.84 3.42 -2.24
N VAL A 215 -9.20 3.13 -3.50
CA VAL A 215 -10.37 3.72 -4.18
C VAL A 215 -11.65 3.45 -3.41
N LYS A 216 -11.85 2.22 -2.90
CA LYS A 216 -13.03 1.87 -2.10
C LYS A 216 -13.09 2.61 -0.77
N LEU A 217 -11.95 2.82 -0.12
CA LEU A 217 -11.86 3.56 1.15
C LEU A 217 -12.06 5.07 0.98
N ALA A 218 -11.78 5.60 -0.21
CA ALA A 218 -11.84 7.03 -0.51
C ALA A 218 -13.16 7.67 -0.11
N LYS A 219 -14.28 7.00 -0.44
CA LYS A 219 -15.63 7.50 -0.18
C LYS A 219 -15.90 7.66 1.31
N SER A 220 -15.75 6.59 2.09
CA SER A 220 -15.96 6.63 3.54
C SER A 220 -15.01 7.59 4.23
N TYR A 221 -13.76 7.69 3.75
CA TYR A 221 -12.80 8.65 4.29
C TYR A 221 -13.18 10.10 3.98
N THR A 222 -13.75 10.36 2.79
CA THR A 222 -14.25 11.68 2.40
C THR A 222 -15.46 12.07 3.26
N GLU A 223 -16.42 11.17 3.41
CA GLU A 223 -17.62 11.37 4.23
C GLU A 223 -17.24 11.70 5.70
N GLU A 224 -16.27 10.98 6.28
CA GLU A 224 -15.79 11.22 7.64
C GLU A 224 -15.20 12.63 7.84
N HIS A 225 -14.45 13.15 6.85
CA HIS A 225 -13.89 14.51 6.91
C HIS A 225 -14.92 15.61 6.63
N LEU A 226 -15.98 15.31 5.89
CA LEU A 226 -17.07 16.25 5.61
C LEU A 226 -18.07 16.34 6.78
N GLU A 227 -18.32 15.23 7.48
CA GLU A 227 -19.32 15.15 8.55
C GLU A 227 -18.81 15.64 9.91
N ASN A 228 -17.53 15.42 10.24
CA ASN A 228 -17.01 15.68 11.59
C ASN A 228 -16.57 17.14 11.86
N ASP A 229 -16.77 18.06 10.90
CA ASP A 229 -16.17 19.41 10.93
C ASP A 229 -14.64 19.37 11.19
N ASP A 230 -14.02 18.23 10.83
CA ASP A 230 -12.60 18.02 10.97
C ASP A 230 -11.87 18.94 9.99
N TYR A 231 -10.73 19.47 10.43
CA TYR A 231 -10.00 20.51 9.70
C TYR A 231 -9.49 20.01 8.35
N TYR A 232 -10.30 20.19 7.30
CA TYR A 232 -10.02 19.91 5.90
C TYR A 232 -10.05 21.22 5.09
N GLU A 233 -8.90 21.62 4.54
CA GLU A 233 -8.76 22.82 3.71
C GLU A 233 -8.03 22.51 2.41
N VAL A 234 -8.67 22.84 1.29
CA VAL A 234 -8.05 22.86 -0.04
C VAL A 234 -7.72 24.30 -0.39
N MET A 235 -6.45 24.55 -0.72
CA MET A 235 -5.95 25.86 -1.06
C MET A 235 -5.20 25.80 -2.39
N GLN A 236 -5.33 26.83 -3.21
CA GLN A 236 -4.64 26.97 -4.49
C GLN A 236 -3.73 28.20 -4.48
N GLN A 237 -2.59 28.07 -5.16
CA GLN A 237 -1.69 29.19 -5.43
C GLN A 237 -1.31 29.18 -6.92
N GLY A 238 -1.83 30.13 -7.69
CA GLY A 238 -1.67 30.15 -9.15
C GLY A 238 -2.47 29.03 -9.85
N HIS A 239 -2.14 28.71 -11.09
CA HIS A 239 -2.95 27.78 -11.92
C HIS A 239 -2.57 26.29 -11.77
N GLN A 240 -1.55 25.93 -10.98
CA GLN A 240 -0.97 24.57 -11.04
C GLN A 240 -0.46 24.03 -9.70
N LEU A 241 -0.78 24.68 -8.58
CA LEU A 241 -0.35 24.22 -7.25
C LEU A 241 -1.52 24.21 -6.27
N ILE A 242 -1.85 23.02 -5.79
CA ILE A 242 -2.83 22.78 -4.74
C ILE A 242 -2.11 22.32 -3.48
N ARG A 243 -2.53 22.88 -2.36
CA ARG A 243 -2.19 22.46 -1.01
C ARG A 243 -3.45 21.96 -0.34
N VAL A 244 -3.39 20.75 0.19
CA VAL A 244 -4.48 20.19 0.98
C VAL A 244 -4.02 19.96 2.40
N ARG A 245 -4.81 20.45 3.35
CA ARG A 245 -4.55 20.34 4.76
C ARG A 245 -5.65 19.51 5.39
N MET A 246 -5.28 18.49 6.14
CA MET A 246 -6.24 17.57 6.73
C MET A 246 -5.83 17.10 8.11
N ALA A 247 -6.80 16.88 8.98
CA ALA A 247 -6.58 16.26 10.29
C ALA A 247 -6.27 14.76 10.16
N SER A 248 -5.51 14.23 11.13
CA SER A 248 -5.21 12.80 11.21
C SER A 248 -6.39 12.05 11.79
N ARG A 249 -6.91 11.07 11.06
CA ARG A 249 -7.98 10.14 11.50
C ARG A 249 -7.71 9.42 12.83
N HIS A 250 -6.43 9.27 13.20
CA HIS A 250 -6.04 8.53 14.41
C HIS A 250 -5.83 9.44 15.62
N THR A 251 -5.67 10.74 15.39
CA THR A 251 -5.30 11.72 16.42
C THR A 251 -5.73 13.12 15.98
N SER A 252 -6.66 13.74 16.70
CA SER A 252 -7.14 15.10 16.43
C SER A 252 -6.04 16.18 16.49
N SER A 253 -4.93 15.91 17.16
CA SER A 253 -3.82 16.86 17.33
C SER A 253 -2.83 16.96 16.16
N LYS A 254 -2.95 16.09 15.15
CA LYS A 254 -2.00 16.06 14.02
C LYS A 254 -2.70 16.49 12.74
N THR A 255 -2.08 17.42 12.02
CA THR A 255 -2.49 17.83 10.67
C THR A 255 -1.42 17.48 9.65
N HIS A 256 -1.85 17.08 8.47
CA HIS A 256 -1.03 16.73 7.33
C HIS A 256 -1.19 17.80 6.24
N ASN A 257 -0.12 18.09 5.51
CA ASN A 257 -0.18 18.90 4.29
C ASN A 257 0.20 18.00 3.10
N LEU A 258 -0.64 18.02 2.08
CA LEU A 258 -0.45 17.37 0.79
C LEU A 258 -0.25 18.46 -0.27
N TRP A 259 0.77 18.30 -1.11
CA TRP A 259 1.07 19.23 -2.20
C TRP A 259 0.86 18.51 -3.52
N ILE A 260 0.14 19.14 -4.43
CA ILE A 260 -0.19 18.61 -5.75
C ILE A 260 0.14 19.68 -6.76
N THR A 261 0.92 19.32 -7.77
CA THR A 261 1.03 20.09 -9.01
C THR A 261 0.42 19.32 -10.14
N TYR A 262 -0.27 19.99 -11.04
CA TYR A 262 -0.91 19.37 -12.18
C TYR A 262 -0.66 20.21 -13.43
N ASP A 263 -0.67 19.54 -14.57
CA ASP A 263 -0.77 20.13 -15.90
C ASP A 263 -1.94 19.47 -16.65
N ASP A 264 -2.23 19.92 -17.87
CA ASP A 264 -3.37 19.46 -18.68
C ASP A 264 -3.41 17.93 -18.88
N CYS A 265 -2.29 17.23 -18.71
CA CYS A 265 -2.13 15.81 -19.00
C CYS A 265 -1.59 14.97 -17.82
N CYS A 266 -1.16 15.59 -16.72
CA CYS A 266 -0.41 14.88 -15.68
C CYS A 266 -0.62 15.50 -14.28
N ILE A 267 -0.78 14.63 -13.27
CA ILE A 267 -0.77 15.01 -11.86
C ILE A 267 0.56 14.55 -11.24
N LYS A 268 1.32 15.49 -10.70
CA LYS A 268 2.52 15.24 -9.90
C LYS A 268 2.23 15.53 -8.43
N ILE A 269 2.53 14.56 -7.58
CA ILE A 269 2.21 14.64 -6.15
C ILE A 269 3.50 14.80 -5.36
N GLY A 270 3.55 15.88 -4.59
CA GLY A 270 4.66 16.25 -3.72
C GLY A 270 4.41 15.77 -2.31
N THR A 271 4.28 14.47 -2.10
CA THR A 271 4.23 13.90 -0.75
C THR A 271 4.99 12.58 -0.60
N VAL A 272 5.54 12.44 0.60
CA VAL A 272 6.51 11.41 0.96
C VAL A 272 5.89 10.24 1.73
N LEU A 273 4.58 10.25 1.98
CA LEU A 273 3.93 9.21 2.78
C LEU A 273 3.41 8.04 1.93
N ALA A 274 3.09 6.93 2.59
CA ALA A 274 2.29 5.82 2.05
C ALA A 274 0.76 6.04 2.24
N ARG A 275 0.36 7.11 2.95
CA ARG A 275 -1.02 7.60 3.10
C ARG A 275 -1.58 8.57 2.02
N PRO A 276 -0.79 9.20 1.14
CA PRO A 276 -1.27 10.25 0.24
C PRO A 276 -2.15 9.72 -0.87
N VAL A 277 -2.16 8.41 -1.08
CA VAL A 277 -3.05 7.76 -2.04
C VAL A 277 -4.52 7.93 -1.63
N LEU A 278 -4.86 7.70 -0.34
CA LEU A 278 -6.22 7.92 0.15
C LEU A 278 -6.57 9.41 0.15
N GLU A 279 -5.60 10.27 0.48
CA GLU A 279 -5.76 11.72 0.57
C GLU A 279 -5.94 12.39 -0.81
N LEU A 280 -5.24 11.88 -1.83
CA LEU A 280 -5.44 12.26 -3.22
C LEU A 280 -6.78 11.73 -3.74
N LEU A 281 -7.15 10.52 -3.36
CA LEU A 281 -8.46 9.95 -3.70
C LEU A 281 -9.60 10.75 -3.10
N VAL A 282 -9.42 11.28 -1.90
CA VAL A 282 -10.39 12.20 -1.28
C VAL A 282 -10.52 13.45 -2.13
N LEU A 283 -9.42 14.02 -2.63
CA LEU A 283 -9.50 15.12 -3.58
C LEU A 283 -10.23 14.73 -4.87
N VAL A 284 -9.87 13.60 -5.47
CA VAL A 284 -10.52 13.14 -6.71
C VAL A 284 -12.01 12.85 -6.48
N VAL A 285 -12.39 12.25 -5.35
CA VAL A 285 -13.78 11.97 -4.97
C VAL A 285 -14.52 13.27 -4.65
N ILE A 286 -13.91 14.22 -3.95
CA ILE A 286 -14.47 15.55 -3.67
C ILE A 286 -14.67 16.33 -4.97
N PHE A 287 -13.68 16.34 -5.87
CA PHE A 287 -13.82 16.95 -7.19
C PHE A 287 -14.87 16.23 -8.05
N ARG A 288 -15.12 14.94 -7.82
CA ARG A 288 -16.17 14.19 -8.52
C ARG A 288 -17.57 14.40 -7.91
N GLN A 289 -17.67 14.54 -6.59
CA GLN A 289 -18.93 14.71 -5.85
C GLN A 289 -19.42 16.17 -5.85
N LEU A 290 -18.52 17.15 -5.71
CA LEU A 290 -18.89 18.57 -5.73
C LEU A 290 -19.22 19.08 -7.13
N TYR A 291 -18.63 18.49 -8.18
CA TYR A 291 -18.71 19.02 -9.54
C TYR A 291 -19.38 18.09 -10.56
N GLY A 292 -19.98 16.98 -10.12
CA GLY A 292 -20.85 16.13 -10.94
C GLY A 292 -20.21 15.65 -12.25
N PHE A 293 -19.33 14.65 -12.16
CA PHE A 293 -18.95 13.83 -13.31
C PHE A 293 -19.53 12.42 -13.22
#